data_AF-A0ABC9BBY1-F1
#
_entry.id   AF-A0ABC9BBY1-F1
#
_cell.length_a   1.000
_cell.length_b   1.000
_cell.length_c   1.000
_cell.angle_alpha   90.00
_cell.angle_beta   90.00
_cell.angle_gamma   90.00
#
_symmetry.space_group_name_H-M   'P 1'
#
loop_
_entity.id
_entity.type
_entity.pdbx_description
1 polymer ?
#
loop_
_entity_poly.entity_id
_entity_poly.type
_entity_poly.pdbx_seq_one_letter_code
_entity_poly.pdbx_strand_id
1 'polypeptide(L)'
;MEVLRIKPLHGADGYLRWKESVLLGLNIAGVAHVLSDDPPPPSPARGVDGGAAELASAAAAKKQWARDDAVCRGHILRALSDRLLPVYIRHGTGRAVWEAVARTYEPNPHSWALKLEELEFGKDETLLERLARAEALVIAGSRRRPGPPPDECTLARMVALKLQGELASGAIRKGDRLTMDWVWRECQANEACTSALRIHEINKRQRRA
;
A
#
# COMPACT_ATOMS: atom_id res chain seq x y z
N MET A 1 -21.86 -5.30 17.14
CA MET A 1 -20.85 -5.04 16.11
C MET A 1 -19.49 -5.09 16.77
N GLU A 2 -18.68 -6.07 16.42
CA GLU A 2 -17.30 -6.18 16.92
C GLU A 2 -16.47 -5.08 16.24
N VAL A 3 -15.97 -4.13 17.02
CA VAL A 3 -15.12 -3.06 16.50
C VAL A 3 -13.76 -3.68 16.21
N LEU A 4 -13.37 -3.74 14.93
CA LEU A 4 -12.03 -4.17 14.53
C LEU A 4 -10.98 -3.42 15.36
N ARG A 5 -10.15 -4.16 16.09
CA ARG A 5 -9.11 -3.58 16.92
C ARG A 5 -7.92 -3.18 16.04
N ILE A 6 -7.95 -1.94 15.57
CA ILE A 6 -6.87 -1.36 14.78
C ILE A 6 -5.72 -0.98 15.72
N LYS A 7 -4.49 -1.41 15.38
CA LYS A 7 -3.28 -0.98 16.10
C LYS A 7 -3.09 0.53 15.86
N PRO A 8 -2.92 1.36 16.91
CA PRO A 8 -2.73 2.79 16.72
C PRO A 8 -1.50 3.13 15.86
N LEU A 9 -1.60 4.20 15.06
CA LEU A 9 -0.47 4.74 14.31
C LEU A 9 0.47 5.50 15.24
N HIS A 10 1.75 5.12 15.27
CA HIS A 10 2.79 5.78 16.08
C HIS A 10 3.80 6.58 15.25
N GLY A 11 3.96 6.25 13.97
CA GLY A 11 4.93 6.85 13.06
C GLY A 11 4.86 6.22 11.68
N ALA A 12 5.88 6.45 10.85
CA ALA A 12 5.95 5.90 9.49
C ALA A 12 5.94 4.34 9.50
N ASP A 13 6.59 3.76 10.50
CA ASP A 13 6.62 2.31 10.70
C ASP A 13 5.21 1.79 10.99
N GLY A 14 4.70 0.96 10.07
CA GLY A 14 3.37 0.39 10.16
C GLY A 14 2.26 1.26 9.57
N TYR A 15 2.56 2.41 8.94
CA TYR A 15 1.56 3.24 8.26
C TYR A 15 0.75 2.46 7.23
N LEU A 16 1.38 1.65 6.38
CA LEU A 16 0.66 0.87 5.37
C LEU A 16 -0.33 -0.11 6.02
N ARG A 17 0.11 -0.84 7.04
CA ARG A 17 -0.77 -1.76 7.79
C ARG A 17 -1.92 -1.01 8.46
N TRP A 18 -1.62 0.14 9.06
CA TRP A 18 -2.63 1.01 9.68
C TRP A 18 -3.66 1.49 8.66
N LYS A 19 -3.19 1.99 7.52
CA LYS A 19 -4.02 2.52 6.43
C LYS A 19 -5.01 1.47 5.93
N GLU A 20 -4.52 0.28 5.60
CA GLU A 20 -5.39 -0.84 5.15
C GLU A 20 -6.37 -1.28 6.24
N SER A 21 -5.95 -1.32 7.50
CA SER A 21 -6.82 -1.71 8.63
C SER A 21 -7.94 -0.68 8.87
N VAL A 22 -7.63 0.61 8.78
CA VAL A 22 -8.62 1.70 8.88
C VAL A 22 -9.57 1.65 7.69
N LEU A 23 -9.05 1.54 6.47
CA LEU A 23 -9.89 1.47 5.28
C LEU A 23 -10.85 0.29 5.30
N LEU A 24 -10.39 -0.89 5.74
CA LEU A 24 -11.25 -2.06 5.94
C LEU A 24 -12.35 -1.77 6.98
N GLY A 25 -11.98 -1.15 8.11
CA GLY A 25 -12.94 -0.75 9.14
C GLY A 25 -14.01 0.22 8.64
N LEU A 26 -13.62 1.23 7.84
CA LEU A 26 -14.53 2.19 7.24
C LEU A 26 -15.47 1.54 6.22
N ASN A 27 -15.00 0.56 5.46
CA ASN A 27 -15.82 -0.20 4.52
C ASN A 27 -16.86 -1.05 5.26
N ILE A 28 -16.46 -1.75 6.32
CA ILE A 28 -17.39 -2.52 7.17
C ILE A 28 -18.45 -1.60 7.81
N ALA A 29 -18.06 -0.38 8.17
CA ALA A 29 -18.97 0.62 8.71
C ALA A 29 -19.83 1.33 7.63
N GLY A 30 -19.57 1.11 6.34
CA GLY A 30 -20.32 1.73 5.24
C GLY A 30 -19.99 3.21 4.98
N VAL A 31 -18.95 3.76 5.61
CA VAL A 31 -18.63 5.21 5.57
C VAL A 31 -17.38 5.54 4.74
N ALA A 32 -16.75 4.53 4.11
CA ALA A 32 -15.55 4.73 3.29
C ALA A 32 -15.76 5.69 2.10
N HIS A 33 -17.00 5.75 1.59
CA HIS A 33 -17.38 6.63 0.46
C HIS A 33 -17.06 8.11 0.72
N VAL A 34 -17.13 8.57 1.97
CA VAL A 34 -16.81 9.95 2.36
C VAL A 34 -15.37 10.35 1.99
N LEU A 35 -14.45 9.39 1.96
CA LEU A 35 -13.06 9.66 1.61
C LEU A 35 -12.89 10.11 0.15
N SER A 36 -13.79 9.70 -0.75
CA SER A 36 -13.66 9.91 -2.20
C SER A 36 -14.76 10.76 -2.81
N ASP A 37 -16.01 10.64 -2.34
CA ASP A 37 -17.17 11.25 -2.98
C ASP A 37 -17.44 12.66 -2.44
N ASP A 38 -17.89 13.60 -3.26
CA ASP A 38 -18.22 14.93 -2.75
C ASP A 38 -19.54 14.94 -1.97
N PRO A 39 -19.67 15.82 -0.95
CA PRO A 39 -20.92 15.96 -0.23
C PRO A 39 -22.07 16.30 -1.19
N PRO A 40 -23.32 15.86 -0.88
CA PRO A 40 -24.48 16.20 -1.69
C PRO A 40 -24.55 17.72 -1.94
N PRO A 41 -24.87 18.14 -3.17
CA PRO A 41 -24.93 19.56 -3.51
C PRO A 41 -25.94 20.30 -2.63
N PRO A 42 -25.76 21.62 -2.42
CA PRO A 42 -26.75 22.42 -1.71
C PRO A 42 -28.11 22.31 -2.42
N SER A 43 -29.19 22.17 -1.65
CA SER A 43 -30.54 22.16 -2.22
C SER A 43 -30.74 23.38 -3.13
N PRO A 44 -31.34 23.20 -4.32
CA PRO A 44 -31.60 24.32 -5.21
C PRO A 44 -32.39 25.40 -4.47
N ALA A 45 -32.04 26.66 -4.72
CA ALA A 45 -32.77 27.80 -4.17
C ALA A 45 -34.26 27.63 -4.52
N ARG A 46 -35.12 27.89 -3.52
CA ARG A 46 -36.57 27.79 -3.57
C ARG A 46 -37.10 28.55 -4.81
N GLY A 47 -37.30 27.87 -5.92
CA GLY A 47 -37.63 28.54 -7.19
C GLY A 47 -37.61 27.71 -8.47
N VAL A 48 -37.19 26.44 -8.43
CA VAL A 48 -37.26 25.54 -9.59
C VAL A 48 -37.90 24.25 -9.13
N ASP A 49 -39.19 24.08 -9.44
CA ASP A 49 -40.04 22.87 -9.57
C ASP A 49 -39.83 21.66 -8.63
N GLY A 50 -39.03 21.79 -7.56
CA GLY A 50 -38.74 20.74 -6.62
C GLY A 50 -39.88 20.61 -5.63
N GLY A 51 -40.64 19.53 -5.77
CA GLY A 51 -41.70 19.20 -4.82
C GLY A 51 -41.16 19.11 -3.38
N ALA A 52 -42.02 19.35 -2.38
CA ALA A 52 -41.65 19.27 -0.96
C ALA A 52 -40.94 17.95 -0.58
N ALA A 53 -41.24 16.86 -1.30
CA ALA A 53 -40.59 15.56 -1.16
C ALA A 53 -39.12 15.55 -1.59
N GLU A 54 -38.75 16.27 -2.67
CA GLU A 54 -37.36 16.34 -3.14
C GLU A 54 -36.48 17.18 -2.21
N LEU A 55 -37.02 18.30 -1.71
CA LEU A 55 -36.37 19.13 -0.70
C LEU A 55 -36.13 18.35 0.60
N ALA A 56 -37.11 17.54 1.03
CA ALA A 56 -36.98 16.69 2.20
C ALA A 56 -35.94 15.57 1.99
N SER A 57 -35.92 14.95 0.81
CA SER A 57 -34.94 13.93 0.43
C SER A 57 -33.51 14.49 0.41
N ALA A 58 -33.29 15.66 -0.20
CA ALA A 58 -32.00 16.33 -0.22
C ALA A 58 -31.50 16.69 1.20
N ALA A 59 -32.40 17.18 2.06
CA ALA A 59 -32.07 17.47 3.46
C ALA A 59 -31.70 16.19 4.24
N ALA A 60 -32.38 15.07 4.00
CA ALA A 60 -32.07 13.79 4.60
C ALA A 60 -30.70 13.25 4.14
N ALA A 61 -30.41 13.32 2.84
CA ALA A 61 -29.12 12.92 2.28
C ALA A 61 -27.96 13.75 2.87
N LYS A 62 -28.12 15.07 3.00
CA LYS A 62 -27.11 15.93 3.64
C LYS A 62 -26.88 15.57 5.11
N LYS A 63 -27.95 15.29 5.85
CA LYS A 63 -27.86 14.88 7.25
C LYS A 63 -27.16 13.53 7.39
N GLN A 64 -27.43 12.59 6.47
CA GLN A 64 -26.78 11.30 6.43
C GLN A 64 -25.28 11.45 6.12
N TRP A 65 -24.94 12.24 5.11
CA TRP A 65 -23.54 12.54 4.78
C TRP A 65 -22.77 13.11 5.97
N ALA A 66 -23.32 14.11 6.67
CA ALA A 66 -22.68 14.71 7.83
C ALA A 66 -22.46 13.70 8.98
N ARG A 67 -23.35 12.73 9.13
CA ARG A 67 -23.18 11.63 10.09
C ARG A 67 -22.07 10.68 9.66
N ASP A 68 -22.08 10.27 8.40
CA ASP A 68 -21.09 9.36 7.85
C ASP A 68 -19.69 9.98 7.89
N ASP A 69 -19.56 11.28 7.61
CA ASP A 69 -18.30 12.02 7.76
C ASP A 69 -17.83 12.11 9.21
N ALA A 70 -18.73 12.39 10.15
CA ALA A 70 -18.38 12.41 11.57
C ALA A 70 -17.93 11.03 12.08
N VAL A 71 -18.60 9.95 11.64
CA VAL A 71 -18.25 8.57 11.96
C VAL A 71 -16.91 8.20 11.33
N CYS A 72 -16.72 8.48 10.04
CA CYS A 72 -15.48 8.25 9.31
C CYS A 72 -14.30 8.96 10.00
N ARG A 73 -14.45 10.25 10.29
CA ARG A 73 -13.46 11.04 11.04
C ARG A 73 -13.17 10.43 12.41
N GLY A 74 -14.19 10.03 13.16
CA GLY A 74 -14.06 9.39 14.46
C GLY A 74 -13.26 8.10 14.42
N HIS A 75 -13.51 7.23 13.43
CA HIS A 75 -12.76 5.99 13.24
C HIS A 75 -11.28 6.23 12.95
N ILE A 76 -10.97 7.20 12.08
CA ILE A 76 -9.58 7.54 11.74
C ILE A 76 -8.86 8.08 12.98
N LEU A 77 -9.46 9.05 13.69
CA LEU A 77 -8.86 9.66 14.88
C LEU A 77 -8.66 8.66 16.02
N ARG A 78 -9.62 7.74 16.24
CA ARG A 78 -9.50 6.66 17.23
C ARG A 78 -8.36 5.70 16.92
N ALA A 79 -7.99 5.56 15.65
CA ALA A 79 -6.88 4.72 15.22
C ALA A 79 -5.52 5.45 15.29
N LEU A 80 -5.46 6.71 15.71
CA LEU A 80 -4.21 7.41 15.96
C LEU A 80 -3.73 7.15 17.40
N SER A 81 -2.41 7.19 17.61
CA SER A 81 -1.87 7.21 18.97
C SER A 81 -2.13 8.55 19.66
N ASP A 82 -2.07 8.57 20.99
CA ASP A 82 -2.28 9.79 21.80
C ASP A 82 -1.32 10.93 21.44
N ARG A 83 -0.12 10.60 20.94
CA ARG A 83 0.84 11.59 20.43
C ARG A 83 0.36 12.27 19.15
N LEU A 84 -0.31 11.54 18.26
CA LEU A 84 -0.74 12.03 16.95
C LEU A 84 -2.13 12.67 16.98
N LEU A 85 -2.99 12.27 17.92
CA LEU A 85 -4.35 12.78 18.02
C LEU A 85 -4.41 14.33 18.08
N PRO A 86 -3.63 15.04 18.93
CA PRO A 86 -3.67 16.51 18.99
C PRO A 86 -3.23 17.22 17.71
N VAL A 87 -2.47 16.53 16.85
CA VAL A 87 -1.99 17.07 15.58
C VAL A 87 -3.11 17.05 14.55
N TYR A 88 -3.79 15.90 14.40
CA TYR A 88 -4.75 15.69 13.31
C TYR A 88 -6.20 16.01 13.67
N ILE A 89 -6.55 16.15 14.96
CA ILE A 89 -7.92 16.46 15.39
C ILE A 89 -8.47 17.78 14.83
N ARG A 90 -7.59 18.70 14.40
CA ARG A 90 -7.96 20.01 13.85
C ARG A 90 -8.58 19.92 12.44
N HIS A 91 -8.42 18.80 11.74
CA HIS A 91 -9.07 18.60 10.45
C HIS A 91 -10.56 18.31 10.65
N GLY A 92 -11.40 19.09 9.96
CA GLY A 92 -12.85 19.12 10.17
C GLY A 92 -13.61 17.91 9.61
N THR A 93 -13.07 17.24 8.59
CA THR A 93 -13.73 16.14 7.88
C THR A 93 -12.90 14.86 7.92
N GLY A 94 -13.52 13.71 7.68
CA GLY A 94 -12.84 12.41 7.58
C GLY A 94 -11.80 12.41 6.46
N ARG A 95 -12.16 12.92 5.28
CA ARG A 95 -11.24 13.10 4.14
C ARG A 95 -10.02 13.95 4.51
N ALA A 96 -10.22 15.08 5.18
CA ALA A 96 -9.12 15.98 5.51
C ALA A 96 -8.13 15.35 6.50
N VAL A 97 -8.60 14.59 7.49
CA VAL A 97 -7.72 13.80 8.39
C VAL A 97 -6.96 12.75 7.59
N TRP A 98 -7.67 11.97 6.77
CA TRP A 98 -7.09 10.89 5.95
C TRP A 98 -5.94 11.39 5.06
N GLU A 99 -6.18 12.46 4.31
CA GLU A 99 -5.18 13.08 3.44
C GLU A 99 -4.00 13.66 4.22
N ALA A 100 -4.25 14.28 5.36
CA ALA A 100 -3.17 14.85 6.18
C ALA A 100 -2.22 13.77 6.72
N VAL A 101 -2.77 12.65 7.18
CA VAL A 101 -1.97 11.49 7.62
C VAL A 101 -1.21 10.91 6.42
N ALA A 102 -1.88 10.73 5.28
CA ALA A 102 -1.24 10.23 4.06
C ALA A 102 -0.09 11.12 3.59
N ARG A 103 -0.26 12.44 3.57
CA ARG A 103 0.83 13.39 3.23
C ARG A 103 2.06 13.26 4.13
N THR A 104 1.89 12.82 5.37
CA THR A 104 2.98 12.73 6.35
C THR A 104 3.73 11.40 6.24
N TYR A 105 3.01 10.29 6.06
CA TYR A 105 3.57 8.94 6.23
C TYR A 105 3.55 8.09 4.97
N GLU A 106 2.83 8.49 3.92
CA GLU A 106 2.82 7.75 2.68
C GLU A 106 4.19 7.83 2.00
N PRO A 107 4.80 6.70 1.61
CA PRO A 107 6.10 6.71 0.95
C PRO A 107 6.09 7.60 -0.30
N ASN A 108 7.03 8.54 -0.39
CA ASN A 108 7.16 9.39 -1.57
C ASN A 108 7.38 8.54 -2.83
N PRO A 109 6.45 8.56 -3.79
CA PRO A 109 6.55 7.76 -5.01
C PRO A 109 7.65 8.24 -5.95
N HIS A 110 8.29 9.39 -5.72
CA HIS A 110 9.41 9.89 -6.53
C HIS A 110 10.77 9.37 -6.05
N SER A 111 10.83 8.76 -4.85
CA SER A 111 12.07 8.27 -4.26
C SER A 111 12.31 6.77 -4.44
N TRP A 112 11.45 6.06 -5.17
CA TRP A 112 11.53 4.59 -5.22
C TRP A 112 12.84 4.09 -5.81
N ALA A 113 13.44 4.79 -6.77
CA ALA A 113 14.76 4.41 -7.32
C ALA A 113 15.84 4.50 -6.23
N LEU A 114 15.87 5.61 -5.48
CA LEU A 114 16.77 5.76 -4.33
C LEU A 114 16.48 4.73 -3.24
N LYS A 115 15.21 4.46 -2.94
CA LYS A 115 14.84 3.42 -1.96
C LYS A 115 15.17 2.01 -2.44
N LEU A 116 15.16 1.76 -3.74
CA LEU A 116 15.60 0.49 -4.31
C LEU A 116 17.12 0.37 -4.15
N GLU A 117 17.88 1.45 -4.36
CA GLU A 117 19.32 1.50 -4.11
C GLU A 117 19.64 1.30 -2.62
N GLU A 118 18.93 1.97 -1.72
CA GLU A 118 19.06 1.86 -0.25
C GLU A 118 18.52 0.54 0.31
N LEU A 119 17.72 -0.22 -0.45
CA LEU A 119 17.10 -1.46 0.05
C LEU A 119 18.18 -2.47 0.42
N GLU A 120 18.33 -2.73 1.72
CA GLU A 120 19.22 -3.78 2.23
C GLU A 120 18.44 -5.07 2.47
N PHE A 121 19.10 -6.19 2.18
CA PHE A 121 18.59 -7.52 2.43
C PHE A 121 19.28 -8.11 3.67
N GLY A 122 18.47 -8.61 4.59
CA GLY A 122 18.93 -9.34 5.76
C GLY A 122 19.62 -10.64 5.37
N LYS A 123 20.51 -11.12 6.25
CA LYS A 123 21.28 -12.35 6.04
C LYS A 123 20.40 -13.61 5.98
N ASP A 124 19.28 -13.59 6.68
CA ASP A 124 18.36 -14.73 6.81
C ASP A 124 17.27 -14.73 5.74
N GLU A 125 17.16 -13.67 4.93
CA GLU A 125 16.13 -13.57 3.90
C GLU A 125 16.44 -14.49 2.72
N THR A 126 15.42 -15.22 2.28
CA THR A 126 15.49 -16.04 1.08
C THR A 126 15.56 -15.15 -0.17
N LEU A 127 16.11 -15.66 -1.28
CA LEU A 127 16.15 -14.94 -2.55
C LEU A 127 14.74 -14.55 -3.03
N LEU A 128 13.71 -15.39 -2.79
CA LEU A 128 12.32 -15.08 -3.12
C LEU A 128 11.73 -13.97 -2.25
N GLU A 129 12.09 -13.91 -0.96
CA GLU A 129 11.69 -12.79 -0.09
C GLU A 129 12.33 -11.47 -0.55
N ARG A 130 13.61 -11.51 -0.91
CA ARG A 130 14.33 -10.35 -1.47
C ARG A 130 13.70 -9.88 -2.78
N LEU A 131 13.36 -10.82 -3.66
CA LEU A 131 12.66 -10.54 -4.91
C LEU A 131 11.29 -9.90 -4.67
N ALA A 132 10.47 -10.48 -3.79
CA ALA A 132 9.15 -9.95 -3.45
C ALA A 132 9.24 -8.51 -2.93
N ARG A 133 10.23 -8.22 -2.08
CA ARG A 133 10.45 -6.88 -1.53
C ARG A 133 10.88 -5.87 -2.58
N ALA A 134 11.81 -6.24 -3.46
CA ALA A 134 12.27 -5.38 -4.55
C ALA A 134 11.12 -5.08 -5.52
N GLU A 135 10.36 -6.10 -5.92
CA GLU A 135 9.18 -5.94 -6.78
C GLU A 135 8.11 -5.03 -6.15
N ALA A 136 7.77 -5.26 -4.87
CA ALA A 136 6.78 -4.45 -4.17
C ALA A 136 7.17 -2.96 -4.15
N LEU A 137 8.46 -2.67 -3.97
CA LEU A 137 8.98 -1.30 -3.95
C LEU A 137 8.89 -0.62 -5.33
N VAL A 138 9.19 -1.38 -6.38
CA VAL A 138 9.10 -0.95 -7.77
C VAL A 138 7.64 -0.68 -8.18
N ILE A 139 6.71 -1.57 -7.82
CA ILE A 139 5.26 -1.40 -8.06
C ILE A 139 4.74 -0.16 -7.33
N ALA A 140 5.14 0.05 -6.08
CA ALA A 140 4.74 1.20 -5.28
C ALA A 140 5.19 2.53 -5.92
N GLY A 141 6.42 2.59 -6.45
CA GLY A 141 6.92 3.74 -7.19
C GLY A 141 6.18 4.00 -8.51
N SER A 142 5.80 2.94 -9.21
CA SER A 142 5.21 3.01 -10.55
C SER A 142 3.76 3.52 -10.56
N ARG A 143 2.96 3.19 -9.53
CA ARG A 143 1.53 3.54 -9.47
C ARG A 143 1.23 5.03 -9.24
N ARG A 144 2.21 5.85 -8.87
CA ARG A 144 2.00 7.25 -8.46
C ARG A 144 2.95 8.26 -9.11
N ARG A 145 3.65 7.84 -10.16
CA ARG A 145 4.52 8.69 -10.96
C ARG A 145 3.69 9.57 -11.92
N PRO A 146 4.00 10.86 -12.09
CA PRO A 146 3.56 11.62 -13.24
C PRO A 146 4.32 11.13 -14.48
N GLY A 147 3.61 10.56 -15.45
CA GLY A 147 4.19 10.05 -16.71
C GLY A 147 3.89 8.57 -16.96
N PRO A 148 4.29 8.03 -18.11
CA PRO A 148 4.06 6.62 -18.42
C PRO A 148 4.77 5.74 -17.39
N PRO A 149 4.12 4.66 -16.91
CA PRO A 149 4.79 3.68 -16.07
C PRO A 149 6.00 3.12 -16.84
N PRO A 150 7.11 2.82 -16.15
CA PRO A 150 8.19 2.11 -16.80
C PRO A 150 7.66 0.80 -17.38
N ASP A 151 8.09 0.45 -18.59
CA ASP A 151 7.71 -0.82 -19.20
C ASP A 151 8.16 -1.99 -18.33
N GLU A 152 7.47 -3.12 -18.47
CA GLU A 152 7.71 -4.32 -17.68
C GLU A 152 9.17 -4.80 -17.75
N CYS A 153 9.82 -4.61 -18.90
CA CYS A 153 11.21 -4.99 -19.09
C CYS A 153 12.17 -4.16 -18.24
N THR A 154 11.93 -2.85 -18.18
CA THR A 154 12.67 -1.91 -17.33
C THR A 154 12.50 -2.28 -15.86
N LEU A 155 11.28 -2.63 -15.43
CA LEU A 155 11.02 -3.08 -14.06
C LEU A 155 11.79 -4.36 -13.73
N ALA A 156 11.71 -5.36 -14.60
CA ALA A 156 12.39 -6.63 -14.43
C ALA A 156 13.92 -6.46 -14.38
N ARG A 157 14.49 -5.54 -15.18
CA ARG A 157 15.93 -5.24 -15.14
C ARG A 157 16.34 -4.62 -13.81
N MET A 158 15.58 -3.66 -13.31
CA MET A 158 15.92 -2.97 -12.07
C MET A 158 15.88 -3.92 -10.87
N VAL A 159 14.86 -4.79 -10.81
CA VAL A 159 14.79 -5.84 -9.79
C VAL A 159 15.94 -6.84 -9.93
N ALA A 160 16.23 -7.33 -11.14
CA ALA A 160 17.31 -8.28 -11.38
C ALA A 160 18.70 -7.69 -11.05
N LEU A 161 18.93 -6.42 -11.37
CA LEU A 161 20.16 -5.69 -11.02
C LEU A 161 20.29 -5.50 -9.51
N LYS A 162 19.18 -5.28 -8.78
CA LYS A 162 19.21 -5.13 -7.33
C LYS A 162 19.57 -6.44 -6.61
N LEU A 163 19.17 -7.56 -7.17
CA LEU A 163 19.44 -8.92 -6.65
C LEU A 163 20.83 -9.45 -7.08
N GLN A 164 21.83 -8.59 -7.24
CA GLN A 164 23.19 -8.86 -7.76
C GLN A 164 23.75 -10.29 -7.50
N GLY A 165 24.57 -10.79 -8.44
CA GLY A 165 25.36 -12.04 -8.29
C GLY A 165 24.68 -13.31 -8.82
N GLU A 166 23.37 -13.48 -8.57
CA GLU A 166 22.64 -14.73 -8.91
C GLU A 166 21.88 -14.67 -10.25
N LEU A 167 21.56 -13.46 -10.74
CA LEU A 167 20.64 -13.26 -11.88
C LEU A 167 21.18 -12.34 -12.98
N ALA A 168 22.20 -11.52 -12.67
CA ALA A 168 22.67 -10.44 -13.54
C ALA A 168 23.10 -10.94 -14.93
N SER A 169 23.83 -12.06 -14.98
CA SER A 169 24.30 -12.67 -16.23
C SER A 169 23.15 -13.16 -17.12
N GLY A 170 22.10 -13.73 -16.52
CA GLY A 170 20.91 -14.19 -17.24
C GLY A 170 20.05 -13.04 -17.76
N ALA A 171 19.92 -11.98 -16.96
CA ALA A 171 19.17 -10.77 -17.32
C ALA A 171 19.82 -10.02 -18.50
N ILE A 172 21.16 -9.88 -18.51
CA ILE A 172 21.91 -9.27 -19.63
C ILE A 172 21.66 -10.04 -20.93
N ARG A 173 21.66 -11.38 -20.88
CA ARG A 173 21.42 -12.24 -22.05
C ARG A 173 19.98 -12.13 -22.58
N LYS A 174 19.00 -11.90 -21.70
CA LYS A 174 17.57 -11.82 -22.05
C LYS A 174 17.18 -10.50 -22.73
N GLY A 175 17.92 -9.42 -22.48
CA GLY A 175 17.73 -8.11 -23.13
C GLY A 175 16.30 -7.59 -23.02
N ASP A 176 15.70 -7.23 -24.15
CA ASP A 176 14.35 -6.65 -24.24
C ASP A 176 13.21 -7.66 -24.00
N ARG A 177 13.52 -8.96 -23.83
CA ARG A 177 12.51 -10.01 -23.51
C ARG A 177 12.44 -10.34 -22.02
N LEU A 178 13.07 -9.53 -21.18
CA LEU A 178 13.05 -9.73 -19.73
C LEU A 178 11.67 -9.37 -19.19
N THR A 179 11.09 -10.28 -18.41
CA THR A 179 9.77 -10.12 -17.77
C THR A 179 9.89 -10.47 -16.30
N MET A 180 8.96 -10.00 -15.46
CA MET A 180 8.95 -10.36 -14.04
C MET A 180 8.75 -11.87 -13.85
N ASP A 181 7.92 -12.51 -14.69
CA ASP A 181 7.72 -13.97 -14.70
C ASP A 181 8.99 -14.77 -14.97
N TRP A 182 9.92 -14.22 -15.76
CA TRP A 182 11.21 -14.86 -15.96
C TRP A 182 12.08 -14.71 -14.70
N VAL A 183 12.15 -13.51 -14.12
CA VAL A 183 12.94 -13.25 -12.90
C VAL A 183 12.48 -14.15 -11.74
N TRP A 184 11.17 -14.28 -11.54
CA TRP A 184 10.58 -15.18 -10.55
C TRP A 184 10.98 -16.64 -10.75
N ARG A 185 10.88 -17.16 -11.98
CA ARG A 185 11.25 -18.55 -12.29
C ARG A 185 12.73 -18.84 -12.06
N GLU A 186 13.61 -17.93 -12.44
CA GLU A 186 15.05 -18.10 -12.23
C GLU A 186 15.40 -18.07 -10.74
N CYS A 187 14.79 -17.19 -9.95
CA CYS A 187 14.98 -17.17 -8.50
C CYS A 187 14.52 -18.47 -7.85
N GLN A 188 13.36 -19.00 -8.26
CA GLN A 188 12.86 -20.29 -7.78
C GLN A 188 13.82 -21.43 -8.11
N ALA A 189 14.36 -21.46 -9.34
CA ALA A 189 15.33 -22.47 -9.75
C ALA A 189 16.64 -22.41 -8.95
N ASN A 190 17.16 -21.19 -8.72
CA ASN A 190 18.36 -20.97 -7.91
C ASN A 190 18.17 -21.45 -6.47
N GLU A 191 17.08 -21.03 -5.79
CA GLU A 191 16.82 -21.47 -4.42
C GLU A 191 16.64 -22.98 -4.30
N ALA A 192 15.94 -23.60 -5.25
CA ALA A 192 15.76 -25.05 -5.28
C ALA A 192 17.11 -25.77 -5.40
N CYS A 193 18.00 -25.27 -6.26
CA CYS A 193 19.35 -25.81 -6.43
C CYS A 193 20.18 -25.67 -5.14
N THR A 194 20.22 -24.47 -4.53
CA THR A 194 20.94 -24.23 -3.27
C THR A 194 20.42 -25.11 -2.13
N SER A 195 19.10 -25.29 -2.05
CA SER A 195 18.46 -26.14 -1.05
C SER A 195 18.84 -27.61 -1.23
N ALA A 196 18.82 -28.11 -2.48
CA ALA A 196 19.22 -29.47 -2.80
C ALA A 196 20.70 -29.75 -2.46
N LEU A 197 21.59 -28.80 -2.75
CA LEU A 197 23.02 -28.90 -2.41
C LEU A 197 23.24 -28.95 -0.90
N ARG A 198 22.57 -28.08 -0.12
CA ARG A 198 22.63 -28.13 1.35
C ARG A 198 22.17 -29.48 1.91
N ILE A 199 21.06 -30.01 1.40
CA ILE A 199 20.55 -31.33 1.81
C ILE A 199 21.57 -32.42 1.49
N HIS A 200 22.16 -32.39 0.29
CA HIS A 200 23.19 -33.36 -0.10
C HIS A 200 24.41 -33.31 0.84
N GLU A 201 24.89 -32.12 1.20
CA GLU A 201 26.02 -31.96 2.12
C GLU A 201 25.72 -32.46 3.54
N ILE A 202 24.52 -32.17 4.06
CA ILE A 202 24.07 -32.67 5.37
C ILE A 202 24.06 -34.20 5.37
N ASN A 203 23.44 -34.81 4.34
CA ASN A 203 23.40 -36.26 4.19
C ASN A 203 24.80 -36.87 4.07
N LYS A 204 25.72 -36.21 3.37
CA LYS A 204 27.12 -36.65 3.23
C LYS A 204 27.87 -36.59 4.56
N ARG A 205 27.63 -35.58 5.40
CA ARG A 205 28.24 -35.47 6.74
C ARG A 205 27.69 -36.53 7.69
N GLN A 206 26.38 -36.78 7.69
CA GLN A 206 25.74 -37.81 8.51
C GLN A 206 26.21 -39.23 8.15
N ARG A 207 26.53 -39.49 6.88
CA ARG A 207 27.09 -40.80 6.44
C ARG A 207 28.57 -41.00 6.81
N ARG A 208 29.27 -39.95 7.26
CA ARG A 208 30.70 -39.97 7.61
C ARG A 208 30.95 -39.95 9.13
N ALA A 209 29.90 -39.72 9.93
CA ALA A 209 29.91 -39.79 11.38
C ALA A 209 29.41 -41.16 11.84
#